data_AF-A0A927J3F1-F1
#
_entry.id   AF-A0A927J3F1-F1
#
_cell.length_a   1.000
_cell.length_b   1.000
_cell.length_c   1.000
_cell.angle_alpha   90.00
_cell.angle_beta   90.00
_cell.angle_gamma   90.00
#
_symmetry.space_group_name_H-M   'P 1'
#
loop_
_entity.id
_entity.type
_entity.pdbx_description
1 polymer ?
#
loop_
_entity_poly.entity_id
_entity_poly.type
_entity_poly.pdbx_seq_one_letter_code
_entity_poly.pdbx_strand_id
1 'polypeptide(L)' 'MESITLKKYNVREIHISCLKMNTKGILLYSKLGYTPYEIEERSDKKKRKVALIKMKRKI' A
#
# COMPACT_ATOMS: atom_id res chain seq x y z
N MET A 1 -0.73 9.62 -9.94
CA MET A 1 -1.84 8.66 -9.80
C MET A 1 -2.89 9.17 -8.83
N GLU A 2 -2.52 9.55 -7.59
CA GLU A 2 -3.45 10.16 -6.62
C GLU A 2 -4.23 11.35 -7.19
N SER A 3 -3.56 12.27 -7.89
CA SER A 3 -4.20 13.43 -8.52
C SER A 3 -5.29 13.05 -9.53
N ILE A 4 -5.17 11.91 -10.22
CA ILE A 4 -6.19 11.41 -11.14
C ILE A 4 -7.35 10.82 -10.33
N THR A 5 -7.04 10.04 -9.28
CA THR A 5 -8.04 9.48 -8.37
C THR A 5 -8.91 10.58 -7.80
N LEU A 6 -8.31 11.62 -7.21
CA LEU A 6 -9.02 12.74 -6.59
C LEU A 6 -9.88 13.54 -7.57
N LYS A 7 -9.38 13.76 -8.79
CA LYS A 7 -10.09 14.57 -9.79
C LYS A 7 -11.24 13.82 -10.46
N LYS A 8 -11.14 12.50 -10.61
CA LYS A 8 -12.11 11.70 -11.38
C LYS A 8 -13.05 10.87 -10.51
N TYR A 9 -12.63 10.54 -9.29
CA TYR A 9 -13.33 9.64 -8.40
C TYR A 9 -13.41 10.32 -7.04
N ASN A 10 -14.61 10.63 -6.58
CA ASN A 10 -14.85 11.28 -5.28
C ASN A 10 -14.53 10.32 -4.11
N VAL A 11 -13.25 9.98 -3.95
CA VAL A 11 -12.76 9.00 -2.99
C VAL A 11 -12.48 9.63 -1.63
N ARG A 12 -12.66 8.85 -0.57
CA ARG A 12 -12.37 9.26 0.81
C ARG A 12 -11.08 8.66 1.38
N GLU A 13 -10.63 7.54 0.81
CA GLU A 13 -9.37 6.88 1.17
C GLU A 13 -8.70 6.32 -0.09
N ILE A 14 -7.37 6.32 -0.09
CA ILE A 14 -6.54 5.62 -1.07
C ILE A 14 -5.83 4.47 -0.37
N HIS A 15 -5.91 3.28 -0.98
CA HIS A 15 -5.32 2.05 -0.46
C HIS A 15 -4.18 1.62 -1.38
N ILE A 16 -3.08 1.18 -0.77
CA ILE A 16 -1.91 0.64 -1.46
C ILE A 16 -1.45 -0.63 -0.76
N SER A 17 -0.77 -1.50 -1.50
CA SER A 17 -0.18 -2.73 -0.96
C SER A 17 1.30 -2.76 -1.29
N CYS A 18 2.13 -3.08 -0.31
CA CYS A 18 3.58 -3.13 -0.46
C CYS A 18 4.13 -4.44 0.12
N LEU A 19 4.96 -5.15 -0.65
CA LEU A 19 5.63 -6.36 -0.16
C LEU A 19 6.61 -6.00 0.96
N LYS A 20 6.70 -6.84 2.01
CA LYS A 20 7.60 -6.60 3.17
C LYS A 20 9.06 -6.31 2.79
N MET A 21 9.52 -6.88 1.67
CA MET A 21 10.89 -6.76 1.18
C MET A 21 11.16 -5.46 0.43
N ASN A 22 10.13 -4.67 0.11
CA ASN A 22 10.29 -3.37 -0.52
C ASN A 22 10.36 -2.24 0.53
N THR A 23 11.45 -2.22 1.30
CA THR A 23 11.67 -1.22 2.36
C THR A 23 11.63 0.20 1.82
N LYS A 24 12.15 0.45 0.61
CA LYS A 24 12.09 1.76 -0.04
C LYS A 24 10.65 2.22 -0.28
N GLY A 25 9.79 1.32 -0.78
CA GLY A 25 8.37 1.60 -0.97
C GLY A 25 7.66 1.92 0.34
N ILE A 26 7.85 1.09 1.38
CA ILE A 26 7.23 1.28 2.70
C ILE A 26 7.60 2.64 3.29
N LEU A 27 8.88 3.02 3.26
CA LEU A 27 9.36 4.31 3.77
C LEU A 27 8.83 5.48 2.94
N LEU A 28 8.79 5.35 1.61
CA LEU A 28 8.22 6.35 0.73
C LEU A 28 6.74 6.60 1.06
N TYR A 29 5.94 5.54 1.16
CA TYR A 29 4.51 5.67 1.43
C TYR A 29 4.23 6.21 2.82
N SER A 30 5.05 5.86 3.81
CA SER A 30 4.96 6.46 5.15
C SER A 30 5.22 7.97 5.09
N LYS A 31 6.23 8.44 4.33
CA LYS A 31 6.48 9.87 4.13
C LYS A 31 5.34 10.59 3.38
N LEU A 32 4.61 9.88 2.52
CA LEU A 32 3.44 10.40 1.81
C LEU A 32 2.16 10.37 2.66
N GLY A 33 2.23 9.96 3.94
CA GLY A 33 1.11 9.97 4.88
C GLY A 33 0.28 8.69 4.91
N TYR A 34 0.71 7.62 4.24
CA TYR A 34 0.01 6.33 4.33
C TYR A 34 0.35 5.62 5.65
N THR A 35 -0.66 4.99 6.25
CA THR A 35 -0.54 4.23 7.49
C THR A 35 -0.84 2.74 7.25
N PRO A 36 -0.03 1.81 7.76
CA PRO A 36 -0.34 0.39 7.71
C PRO A 36 -1.65 0.09 8.46
N TYR A 37 -2.49 -0.79 7.92
CA TYR A 37 -3.74 -1.20 8.58
C TYR A 37 -4.00 -2.71 8.56
N GLU A 38 -3.32 -3.47 7.69
CA GLU A 38 -3.49 -4.92 7.60
C GLU A 38 -2.23 -5.56 7.03
N ILE A 39 -1.95 -6.81 7.43
CA ILE A 39 -0.91 -7.66 6.85
C ILE A 39 -1.58 -8.91 6.29
N GLU A 40 -1.37 -9.17 5.00
CA GLU A 40 -1.92 -10.33 4.32
C GLU A 40 -0.81 -11.33 3.95
N GLU A 41 -1.02 -12.62 4.23
CA GLU A 41 -0.13 -13.68 3.74
C GLU A 41 -0.35 -13.89 2.24
N ARG A 42 0.72 -13.85 1.46
CA ARG A 42 0.74 -14.16 0.03
C ARG A 42 1.82 -15.21 -0.25
N SER A 43 1.74 -15.83 -1.42
CA SER A 43 2.77 -16.74 -1.92
C SER A 43 3.52 -16.08 -3.07
N ASP A 44 4.85 -16.11 -3.02
CA ASP A 44 5.67 -15.71 -4.16
C ASP A 44 5.65 -16.76 -5.29
N LYS A 45 6.35 -16.49 -6.40
CA LYS A 45 6.45 -17.42 -7.53
C LYS A 45 7.08 -18.78 -7.17
N LYS A 46 7.81 -18.86 -6.05
CA LYS A 46 8.43 -20.08 -5.52
C LYS A 46 7.57 -20.73 -4.42
N LYS A 47 6.29 -20.34 -4.28
CA LYS A 47 5.36 -20.78 -3.23
C LYS A 47 5.85 -20.48 -1.80
N ARG A 48 6.76 -19.52 -1.63
CA ARG A 48 7.21 -19.09 -0.30
C ARG A 48 6.23 -18.07 0.25
N LYS A 49 5.92 -18.20 1.54
CA LYS A 49 5.10 -17.23 2.27
C LYS A 49 5.79 -15.88 2.31
N VAL A 50 5.09 -14.84 1.88
CA VAL A 50 5.51 -13.44 1.93
C VAL A 50 4.39 -12.61 2.56
N ALA A 51 4.76 -11.57 3.30
CA ALA A 51 3.80 -10.64 3.87
C ALA A 51 3.58 -9.47 2.89
N LEU A 52 2.31 -9.19 2.62
CA LEU A 52 1.86 -8.00 1.90
C LEU A 52 1.30 -7.02 2.94
N ILE A 53 1.93 -5.86 3.06
CA ILE A 53 1.52 -4.80 3.97
C ILE A 53 0.52 -3.93 3.22
N LYS A 54 -0.72 -3.87 3.71
CA LYS A 54 -1.73 -2.94 3.21
C LYS A 54 -1.64 -1.64 4.00
N MET A 55 -1.58 -0.52 3.27
CA MET A 55 -1.51 0.82 3.84
C MET A 55 -2.61 1.70 3.24
N LYS A 56 -3.07 2.70 3.99
CA LYS A 56 -4.12 3.61 3.57
C LYS A 56 -3.82 5.06 3.94
N ARG A 57 -4.35 5.98 3.15
CA ARG A 57 -4.33 7.42 3.44
C ARG A 57 -5.72 7.99 3.23
N LYS A 58 -6.21 8.76 4.21
CA LYS A 58 -7.42 9.57 4.09
C LYS A 58 -7.14 10.80 3.24
N ILE A 59 -8.14 11.24 2.49
CA ILE A 59 -8.12 12.44 1.65
C ILE A 59 -8.83 13.57 2.37
#